data_AF-A0A6N7JHN5-F1
#
_entry.id   AF-A0A6N7JHN5-F1
#
_cell.length_a   1.000
_cell.length_b   1.000
_cell.length_c   1.000
_cell.angle_alpha   90.00
_cell.angle_beta   90.00
_cell.angle_gamma   90.00
#
_symmetry.space_group_name_H-M   'P 1'
#
loop_
_entity.id
_entity.type
_entity.pdbx_description
1 polymer ?
#
loop_
_entity_poly.entity_id
_entity_poly.type
_entity_poly.pdbx_seq_one_letter_code
_entity_poly.pdbx_strand_id
1 'polypeptide(L)'
;MAGGTGCCRLVTGPMPTRGRIPYGRGRAMSVPWHRGRCMMNDLSLPLPDLQHLLILGQPDGGDLAVNARRQGIQVSHHDLPPSPARTLALLEGAMADGVALDADTLRALLPLPALDLADLSHFRDLLVAGSLSPVEQAAVTALFGTPPRPLLAAPARDWQTLAELAAAVTADAEASLTGIDLAQAVAVADRLADNALLSMLNGLSRCGLFTGADSAHSVEDVLETARVAPSHRGLIRRWLRVLVERGRLRWSGGRLCAVPPATAYGDAALKAAWDGLERDWRAVSGSARTIDYARANAAHLPELLRGERQAVHLLFPEGRIDLAAAIYSEPVAARYQHHSVRALVSRLAAAWTGAAPLRLLEVGGGTGATTRLVLPSLAGLPVDYLFTDLSRFFLDQVATWQQPYPFVRRGLYDLDKPPEAQGIKRQSLDIIISGGALNAARNTDASIGWLRDLLRPGGWLILTEPTREEVWVMASQAFMMGQTDDERQETQATFLSLAQWNRVLEAAGLVRVLGLPDHQHPLSRLGHRVFAARKGAI
;
A
#
# COMPACT_ATOMS: atom_id res chain seq x y z
N MET A 1 30.91 -16.31 54.11
CA MET A 1 30.22 -15.22 54.85
C MET A 1 28.84 -15.08 54.22
N ALA A 2 27.85 -15.84 54.70
CA ALA A 2 26.87 -15.42 55.72
C ALA A 2 26.13 -14.14 55.28
N GLY A 3 24.81 -14.05 55.14
CA GLY A 3 23.70 -14.87 55.62
C GLY A 3 22.55 -13.93 56.03
N GLY A 4 21.29 -14.35 55.83
CA GLY A 4 20.08 -13.85 56.54
C GLY A 4 19.21 -12.87 55.74
N THR A 5 17.93 -13.09 55.40
CA THR A 5 16.69 -13.59 56.06
C THR A 5 15.99 -12.63 57.04
N GLY A 6 14.68 -12.45 56.84
CA GLY A 6 13.66 -11.92 57.77
C GLY A 6 12.85 -10.78 57.13
N CYS A 7 11.57 -10.85 56.74
CA CYS A 7 10.33 -11.49 57.20
C CYS A 7 9.66 -10.90 58.46
N CYS A 8 8.33 -10.67 58.33
CA CYS A 8 7.28 -10.32 59.32
C CYS A 8 7.09 -8.82 59.66
N ARG A 9 5.93 -8.16 59.40
CA ARG A 9 4.49 -8.30 59.78
C ARG A 9 4.11 -7.46 61.02
N LEU A 10 3.01 -6.68 60.92
CA LEU A 10 2.01 -6.21 61.92
C LEU A 10 1.49 -4.81 61.46
N VAL A 11 0.27 -4.58 60.95
CA VAL A 11 -1.11 -4.66 61.50
C VAL A 11 -1.29 -3.90 62.82
N THR A 12 -2.02 -2.76 62.79
CA THR A 12 -3.30 -2.46 63.51
C THR A 12 -3.64 -0.95 63.43
N GLY A 13 -4.91 -0.59 63.11
CA GLY A 13 -5.50 0.77 63.27
C GLY A 13 -5.88 1.09 64.74
N PRO A 14 -6.81 2.04 65.09
CA PRO A 14 -7.82 2.75 64.28
C PRO A 14 -8.09 4.28 64.58
N MET A 15 -8.92 4.90 63.72
CA MET A 15 -9.91 6.05 63.78
C MET A 15 -10.20 6.89 65.07
N PRO A 16 -11.07 7.97 65.10
CA PRO A 16 -11.86 8.72 64.06
C PRO A 16 -11.98 10.27 64.27
N THR A 17 -12.73 10.99 63.41
CA THR A 17 -13.79 12.02 63.74
C THR A 17 -14.35 12.60 62.42
N ARG A 18 -15.64 12.44 62.05
CA ARG A 18 -16.94 13.03 62.48
C ARG A 18 -17.47 14.05 61.45
N GLY A 19 -18.65 13.76 60.89
CA GLY A 19 -19.49 14.70 60.13
C GLY A 19 -20.67 14.02 59.41
N ARG A 20 -21.81 13.83 60.12
CA ARG A 20 -23.15 13.47 59.58
C ARG A 20 -23.74 14.70 58.83
N ILE A 21 -24.78 14.69 57.98
CA ILE A 21 -26.16 14.11 58.05
C ILE A 21 -26.82 14.12 56.60
N PRO A 22 -28.12 13.78 56.33
CA PRO A 22 -28.63 12.47 55.83
C PRO A 22 -29.69 12.49 54.67
N TYR A 23 -30.33 11.31 54.44
CA TYR A 23 -31.56 10.95 53.68
C TYR A 23 -31.42 10.77 52.15
N GLY A 24 -31.95 9.73 51.50
CA GLY A 24 -33.02 8.80 51.86
C GLY A 24 -33.03 7.49 51.05
N ARG A 25 -34.05 6.67 51.37
CA ARG A 25 -34.19 5.23 51.13
C ARG A 25 -34.44 4.83 49.67
N GLY A 26 -33.96 3.65 49.29
CA GLY A 26 -34.49 2.86 48.17
C GLY A 26 -33.80 1.51 48.06
N ARG A 27 -34.49 0.42 48.46
CA ARG A 27 -34.03 -0.96 48.31
C ARG A 27 -33.95 -1.33 46.83
N ALA A 28 -32.84 -1.95 46.39
CA ALA A 28 -32.79 -2.73 45.16
C ALA A 28 -32.25 -4.13 45.48
N MET A 29 -33.02 -5.13 45.04
CA MET A 29 -32.75 -6.55 45.20
C MET A 29 -31.47 -6.95 44.46
N SER A 30 -30.61 -7.69 45.15
CA SER A 30 -29.47 -8.39 44.59
C SER A 30 -29.94 -9.64 43.83
N VAL A 31 -29.67 -9.73 42.53
CA VAL A 31 -29.71 -10.99 41.76
C VAL A 31 -28.27 -11.36 41.40
N PRO A 32 -27.80 -12.59 41.69
CA PRO A 32 -26.40 -12.97 41.44
C PRO A 32 -26.18 -13.25 39.95
N TRP A 33 -25.17 -12.60 39.37
CA TRP A 33 -24.68 -12.88 38.03
C TRP A 33 -23.93 -14.22 38.02
N HIS A 34 -24.57 -15.24 37.45
CA HIS A 34 -23.88 -16.48 37.08
C HIS A 34 -22.97 -16.21 35.88
N ARG A 35 -21.69 -16.58 36.01
CA ARG A 35 -20.71 -16.64 34.91
C ARG A 35 -21.14 -17.73 33.92
N GLY A 36 -21.89 -17.34 32.89
CA GLY A 36 -22.03 -18.11 31.67
C GLY A 36 -20.79 -17.92 30.80
N ARG A 37 -20.10 -19.02 30.46
CA ARG A 37 -19.08 -19.03 29.39
C ARG A 37 -19.77 -18.62 28.09
N CYS A 38 -19.41 -17.48 27.52
CA CYS A 38 -19.76 -17.17 26.14
C CYS A 38 -18.93 -18.10 25.25
N MET A 39 -19.56 -19.15 24.71
CA MET A 39 -18.99 -19.89 23.59
C MET A 39 -18.81 -18.89 22.43
N MET A 40 -17.61 -18.83 21.88
CA MET A 40 -17.36 -18.17 20.59
C MET A 40 -18.14 -18.95 19.55
N ASN A 41 -19.30 -18.44 19.12
CA ASN A 41 -19.98 -18.98 17.96
C ASN A 41 -19.24 -18.52 16.70
N ASP A 42 -18.77 -19.51 15.95
CA ASP A 42 -18.48 -19.45 14.53
C ASP A 42 -19.56 -18.63 13.81
N LEU A 43 -19.19 -17.50 13.21
CA LEU A 43 -20.08 -16.68 12.39
C LEU A 43 -19.94 -17.07 10.91
N SER A 44 -20.00 -18.37 10.64
CA SER A 44 -20.17 -18.91 9.29
C SER A 44 -21.65 -18.83 8.92
N LEU A 45 -21.97 -18.42 7.69
CA LEU A 45 -23.28 -18.68 7.10
C LEU A 45 -23.52 -20.20 7.21
N PRO A 46 -24.53 -20.68 7.94
CA PRO A 46 -24.87 -22.10 7.92
C PRO A 46 -25.37 -22.44 6.52
N LEU A 47 -24.55 -23.16 5.76
CA LEU A 47 -24.99 -23.77 4.53
C LEU A 47 -25.75 -25.05 4.92
N PRO A 48 -26.85 -25.39 4.25
CA PRO A 48 -27.54 -26.65 4.48
C PRO A 48 -26.62 -27.82 4.13
N ASP A 49 -27.07 -29.04 4.45
CA ASP A 49 -26.36 -30.30 4.17
C ASP A 49 -26.30 -30.55 2.65
N LEU A 50 -25.44 -29.79 1.96
CA LEU A 50 -25.14 -29.85 0.53
C LEU A 50 -23.90 -30.71 0.33
N GLN A 51 -23.91 -31.53 -0.71
CA GLN A 51 -22.72 -32.29 -1.12
C GLN A 51 -21.86 -31.47 -2.09
N HIS A 52 -22.47 -30.66 -2.94
CA HIS A 52 -21.80 -29.89 -3.98
C HIS A 52 -22.49 -28.56 -4.29
N LEU A 53 -21.78 -27.46 -4.03
CA LEU A 53 -22.19 -26.10 -4.38
C LEU A 53 -21.55 -25.65 -5.71
N LEU A 54 -22.39 -25.29 -6.68
CA LEU A 54 -21.99 -24.56 -7.88
C LEU A 54 -22.01 -23.05 -7.59
N ILE A 55 -20.93 -22.35 -7.89
CA ILE A 55 -20.85 -20.89 -7.80
C ILE A 55 -20.64 -20.33 -9.21
N LEU A 56 -21.58 -19.51 -9.68
CA LEU A 56 -21.51 -18.83 -10.97
C LEU A 56 -21.14 -17.37 -10.78
N GLY A 57 -20.08 -16.91 -11.43
CA GLY A 57 -19.56 -15.55 -11.27
C GLY A 57 -18.92 -15.36 -9.88
N GLN A 58 -19.07 -14.18 -9.28
CA GLN A 58 -18.52 -13.87 -7.95
C GLN A 58 -19.61 -13.28 -7.05
N PRO A 59 -20.65 -14.06 -6.69
CA PRO A 59 -21.85 -13.53 -6.04
C PRO A 59 -21.57 -12.91 -4.66
N ASP A 60 -20.46 -13.25 -4.01
CA ASP A 60 -20.07 -12.67 -2.72
C ASP A 60 -18.61 -12.20 -2.64
N GLY A 61 -17.93 -12.11 -3.78
CA GLY A 61 -16.51 -11.75 -3.81
C GLY A 61 -15.54 -12.84 -3.33
N GLY A 62 -15.99 -14.09 -3.18
CA GLY A 62 -15.13 -15.29 -3.03
C GLY A 62 -15.13 -15.96 -1.66
N ASP A 63 -15.83 -15.40 -0.67
CA ASP A 63 -15.87 -15.91 0.71
C ASP A 63 -16.71 -17.21 0.85
N LEU A 64 -17.69 -17.43 -0.03
CA LEU A 64 -18.65 -18.53 0.00
C LEU A 64 -17.99 -19.84 -0.38
N ALA A 65 -17.10 -19.82 -1.37
CA ALA A 65 -16.31 -20.99 -1.75
C ALA A 65 -15.45 -21.48 -0.58
N VAL A 66 -14.90 -20.55 0.21
CA VAL A 66 -14.09 -20.86 1.39
C VAL A 66 -14.97 -21.40 2.51
N ASN A 67 -16.11 -20.76 2.80
CA ASN A 67 -17.04 -21.22 3.82
C ASN A 67 -17.62 -22.61 3.51
N ALA A 68 -18.02 -22.87 2.27
CA ALA A 68 -18.53 -24.17 1.84
C ALA A 68 -17.50 -25.29 1.98
N ARG A 69 -16.25 -25.05 1.55
CA ARG A 69 -15.16 -26.02 1.72
C ARG A 69 -14.85 -26.32 3.19
N ARG A 70 -14.94 -25.33 4.08
CA ARG A 70 -14.79 -25.55 5.54
C ARG A 70 -15.86 -26.46 6.12
N GLN A 71 -17.06 -26.45 5.54
CA GLN A 71 -18.18 -27.31 5.94
C GLN A 71 -18.15 -28.69 5.25
N GLY A 72 -17.10 -29.01 4.47
CA GLY A 72 -16.94 -30.28 3.79
C GLY A 72 -17.68 -30.39 2.44
N ILE A 73 -18.22 -29.27 1.93
CA ILE A 73 -19.00 -29.22 0.70
C ILE A 73 -18.04 -29.12 -0.50
N GLN A 74 -18.26 -29.93 -1.55
CA GLN A 74 -17.54 -29.79 -2.81
C GLN A 74 -17.93 -28.46 -3.50
N VAL A 75 -16.99 -27.74 -4.11
CA VAL A 75 -17.28 -26.46 -4.77
C VAL A 75 -16.79 -26.47 -6.21
N SER A 76 -17.71 -26.26 -7.16
CA SER A 76 -17.38 -25.92 -8.54
C SER A 76 -17.58 -24.43 -8.76
N HIS A 77 -16.57 -23.75 -9.28
CA HIS A 77 -16.63 -22.32 -9.57
C HIS A 77 -16.48 -22.11 -11.07
N HIS A 78 -17.40 -21.35 -11.67
CA HIS A 78 -17.39 -21.03 -13.09
C HIS A 78 -17.60 -19.53 -13.29
N ASP A 79 -16.86 -18.93 -14.22
CA ASP A 79 -17.14 -17.58 -14.69
C ASP A 79 -18.54 -17.53 -15.33
N LEU A 80 -19.18 -16.37 -15.22
CA LEU A 80 -20.51 -16.18 -15.80
C LEU A 80 -20.43 -16.30 -17.34
N PRO A 81 -21.19 -17.23 -17.96
CA PRO A 81 -21.18 -17.36 -19.42
C PRO A 81 -21.64 -16.07 -20.11
N PRO A 82 -21.18 -15.80 -21.35
CA PRO A 82 -21.40 -14.52 -22.03
C PRO A 82 -22.85 -14.27 -22.49
N SER A 83 -23.76 -15.23 -22.28
CA SER A 83 -25.15 -15.10 -22.70
C SER A 83 -26.08 -15.88 -21.76
N PRO A 84 -27.29 -15.38 -21.45
CA PRO A 84 -28.23 -16.06 -20.56
C PRO A 84 -28.57 -17.50 -20.97
N ALA A 85 -28.69 -17.78 -22.28
CA ALA A 85 -28.96 -19.13 -22.77
C ALA A 85 -27.83 -20.14 -22.44
N ARG A 86 -26.57 -19.69 -22.43
CA ARG A 86 -25.42 -20.52 -22.02
C ARG A 86 -25.37 -20.70 -20.50
N THR A 87 -25.78 -19.69 -19.75
CA THR A 87 -25.94 -19.79 -18.29
C THR A 87 -27.01 -20.82 -17.94
N LEU A 88 -28.15 -20.82 -18.65
CA LEU A 88 -29.20 -21.83 -18.48
C LEU A 88 -28.68 -23.24 -18.76
N ALA A 89 -28.02 -23.45 -19.91
CA ALA A 89 -27.45 -24.75 -20.27
C ALA A 89 -26.40 -25.26 -19.25
N LEU A 90 -25.62 -24.35 -18.65
CA LEU A 90 -24.68 -24.70 -17.58
C LEU A 90 -25.40 -25.13 -16.31
N LEU A 91 -26.48 -24.43 -15.93
CA LEU A 91 -27.30 -24.77 -14.77
C LEU A 91 -27.97 -26.14 -14.95
N GLU A 92 -28.52 -26.44 -16.13
CA GLU A 92 -29.15 -27.73 -16.43
C GLU A 92 -28.15 -28.90 -16.43
N GLY A 93 -26.91 -28.65 -16.89
CA GLY A 93 -25.86 -29.67 -16.95
C GLY A 93 -25.07 -29.85 -15.66
N ALA A 94 -25.34 -29.06 -14.62
CA ALA A 94 -24.57 -29.07 -13.39
C ALA A 94 -24.90 -30.28 -12.52
N MET A 95 -23.87 -31.04 -12.13
CA MET A 95 -24.01 -32.08 -11.11
C MET A 95 -23.82 -31.51 -9.70
N ALA A 96 -24.63 -30.52 -9.32
CA ALA A 96 -24.57 -29.86 -8.02
C ALA A 96 -25.95 -29.85 -7.35
N ASP A 97 -25.99 -29.91 -6.02
CA ASP A 97 -27.24 -29.90 -5.24
C ASP A 97 -27.51 -28.54 -4.59
N GLY A 98 -26.59 -27.59 -4.68
CA GLY A 98 -26.82 -26.18 -4.41
C GLY A 98 -26.19 -25.27 -5.47
N VAL A 99 -26.74 -24.07 -5.63
CA VAL A 99 -26.18 -23.05 -6.54
C VAL A 99 -26.18 -21.66 -5.93
N ALA A 100 -25.11 -20.90 -6.20
CA ALA A 100 -24.96 -19.51 -5.82
C ALA A 100 -24.70 -18.62 -7.04
N LEU A 101 -25.51 -17.57 -7.19
CA LEU A 101 -25.42 -16.58 -8.26
C LEU A 101 -26.03 -15.24 -7.85
N ASP A 102 -25.82 -14.20 -8.65
CA ASP A 102 -26.42 -12.88 -8.41
C ASP A 102 -27.85 -12.74 -8.96
N ALA A 103 -28.59 -11.79 -8.41
CA ALA A 103 -29.97 -11.50 -8.79
C ALA A 103 -30.08 -11.02 -10.25
N ASP A 104 -29.07 -10.32 -10.79
CA ASP A 104 -29.06 -9.83 -12.16
C ASP A 104 -29.03 -10.98 -13.17
N THR A 105 -28.25 -12.01 -12.88
CA THR A 105 -28.15 -13.25 -13.65
C THR A 105 -29.49 -13.96 -13.67
N LEU A 106 -30.17 -14.09 -12.51
CA LEU A 106 -31.52 -14.65 -12.46
C LEU A 106 -32.51 -13.84 -13.29
N ARG A 107 -32.50 -12.51 -13.17
CA ARG A 107 -33.38 -11.64 -13.98
C ARG A 107 -33.13 -11.78 -15.48
N ALA A 108 -31.88 -12.01 -15.89
CA ALA A 108 -31.54 -12.24 -17.28
C ALA A 108 -32.01 -13.60 -17.82
N LEU A 109 -32.22 -14.59 -16.93
CA LEU A 109 -32.76 -15.90 -17.27
C LEU A 109 -34.29 -15.89 -17.40
N LEU A 110 -35.00 -15.17 -16.52
CA LEU A 110 -36.47 -15.13 -16.46
C LEU A 110 -37.20 -14.88 -17.80
N PRO A 111 -36.73 -14.02 -18.72
CA PRO A 111 -37.42 -13.79 -19.99
C PRO A 111 -37.09 -14.80 -21.09
N LEU A 112 -36.23 -15.80 -20.84
CA LEU A 112 -35.83 -16.77 -21.87
C LEU A 112 -36.98 -17.74 -22.19
N PRO A 113 -37.40 -17.89 -23.46
CA PRO A 113 -38.43 -18.87 -23.84
C PRO A 113 -38.03 -20.33 -23.55
N ALA A 114 -36.73 -20.62 -23.54
CA ALA A 114 -36.20 -21.95 -23.21
C ALA A 114 -36.36 -22.30 -21.72
N LEU A 115 -36.63 -21.31 -20.86
CA LEU A 115 -36.78 -21.51 -19.42
C LEU A 115 -38.00 -22.36 -19.08
N ASP A 116 -39.08 -22.26 -19.86
CA ASP A 116 -40.31 -23.06 -19.70
C ASP A 116 -40.08 -24.57 -19.92
N LEU A 117 -38.94 -24.94 -20.52
CA LEU A 117 -38.55 -26.32 -20.81
C LEU A 117 -37.43 -26.82 -19.89
N ALA A 118 -36.84 -25.95 -19.07
CA ALA A 118 -35.71 -26.28 -18.21
C ALA A 118 -36.17 -26.84 -16.87
N ASP A 119 -35.48 -27.88 -16.38
CA ASP A 119 -35.72 -28.44 -15.04
C ASP A 119 -34.52 -28.17 -14.12
N LEU A 120 -34.65 -27.15 -13.27
CA LEU A 120 -33.65 -26.77 -12.26
C LEU A 120 -34.02 -27.26 -10.85
N SER A 121 -35.01 -28.15 -10.72
CA SER A 121 -35.49 -28.65 -9.42
C SER A 121 -34.50 -29.56 -8.70
N HIS A 122 -33.43 -29.99 -9.37
CA HIS A 122 -32.34 -30.77 -8.78
C HIS A 122 -31.51 -29.97 -7.77
N PHE A 123 -31.53 -28.63 -7.84
CA PHE A 123 -30.94 -27.77 -6.82
C PHE A 123 -31.85 -27.74 -5.57
N ARG A 124 -31.34 -28.28 -4.46
CA ARG A 124 -32.02 -28.25 -3.16
C ARG A 124 -31.97 -26.88 -2.52
N ASP A 125 -30.96 -26.09 -2.89
CA ASP A 125 -30.73 -24.79 -2.31
C ASP A 125 -30.23 -23.78 -3.34
N LEU A 126 -30.78 -22.57 -3.26
CA LEU A 126 -30.50 -21.46 -4.16
C LEU A 126 -30.09 -20.25 -3.33
N LEU A 127 -28.81 -19.90 -3.41
CA LEU A 127 -28.23 -18.75 -2.73
C LEU A 127 -28.12 -17.58 -3.70
N VAL A 128 -28.81 -16.49 -3.39
CA VAL A 128 -28.87 -15.31 -4.28
C VAL A 128 -28.19 -14.12 -3.64
N ALA A 129 -27.23 -13.55 -4.36
CA ALA A 129 -26.62 -12.27 -4.02
C ALA A 129 -27.42 -11.11 -4.62
N GLY A 130 -27.80 -10.13 -3.78
CA GLY A 130 -28.69 -9.04 -4.17
C GLY A 130 -30.16 -9.32 -3.85
N SER A 131 -31.05 -8.43 -4.27
CA SER A 131 -32.48 -8.50 -3.97
C SER A 131 -33.33 -8.85 -5.19
N LEU A 132 -34.30 -9.72 -5.01
CA LEU A 132 -35.34 -10.01 -6.00
C LEU A 132 -36.66 -9.38 -5.54
N SER A 133 -37.43 -8.79 -6.47
CA SER A 133 -38.78 -8.32 -6.20
C SER A 133 -39.71 -9.51 -5.86
N PRO A 134 -40.87 -9.28 -5.21
CA PRO A 134 -41.79 -10.38 -4.89
C PRO A 134 -42.23 -11.20 -6.12
N VAL A 135 -42.37 -10.55 -7.27
CA VAL A 135 -42.74 -11.21 -8.54
C VAL A 135 -41.57 -12.06 -9.05
N GLU A 136 -40.35 -11.53 -9.00
CA GLU A 136 -39.15 -12.27 -9.39
C GLU A 136 -38.89 -13.46 -8.46
N GLN A 137 -39.08 -13.30 -7.15
CA GLN A 137 -38.95 -14.39 -6.18
C GLN A 137 -39.94 -15.52 -6.47
N ALA A 138 -41.20 -15.19 -6.79
CA ALA A 138 -42.20 -16.19 -7.15
C ALA A 138 -41.82 -16.94 -8.43
N ALA A 139 -41.34 -16.24 -9.45
CA ALA A 139 -40.90 -16.84 -10.71
C ALA A 139 -39.66 -17.74 -10.53
N VAL A 140 -38.67 -17.28 -9.77
CA VAL A 140 -37.46 -18.06 -9.44
C VAL A 140 -37.81 -19.29 -8.60
N THR A 141 -38.71 -19.16 -7.63
CA THR A 141 -39.16 -20.31 -6.81
C THR A 141 -39.86 -21.36 -7.66
N ALA A 142 -40.67 -20.94 -8.63
CA ALA A 142 -41.35 -21.86 -9.55
C ALA A 142 -40.34 -22.63 -10.43
N LEU A 143 -39.24 -21.99 -10.82
CA LEU A 143 -38.20 -22.57 -11.68
C LEU A 143 -37.29 -23.56 -10.92
N PHE A 144 -36.81 -23.18 -9.74
CA PHE A 144 -35.85 -23.97 -8.96
C PHE A 144 -36.52 -24.96 -8.00
N GLY A 145 -37.84 -24.88 -7.81
CA GLY A 145 -38.58 -25.72 -6.85
C GLY A 145 -38.27 -25.43 -5.38
N THR A 146 -37.35 -24.50 -5.10
CA THR A 146 -36.94 -24.05 -3.77
C THR A 146 -36.88 -22.52 -3.75
N PRO A 147 -37.34 -21.85 -2.68
CA PRO A 147 -37.31 -20.40 -2.62
C PRO A 147 -35.87 -19.87 -2.58
N PRO A 148 -35.53 -18.78 -3.32
CA PRO A 148 -34.20 -18.20 -3.25
C PRO A 148 -33.93 -17.70 -1.84
N ARG A 149 -32.83 -18.16 -1.24
CA ARG A 149 -32.34 -17.66 0.04
C ARG A 149 -31.35 -16.54 -0.21
N PRO A 150 -31.46 -15.41 0.51
CA PRO A 150 -30.47 -14.36 0.41
C PRO A 150 -29.15 -14.90 0.92
N LEU A 151 -28.10 -14.74 0.13
CA LEU A 151 -26.74 -14.93 0.59
C LEU A 151 -26.44 -13.78 1.57
N LEU A 152 -26.61 -14.04 2.88
CA LEU A 152 -26.30 -13.05 3.92
C LEU A 152 -24.79 -12.81 3.91
N ALA A 153 -24.35 -11.75 3.24
CA ALA A 153 -22.99 -11.25 3.40
C ALA A 153 -22.68 -11.17 4.90
N ALA A 154 -21.50 -11.64 5.31
CA ALA A 154 -21.00 -11.43 6.67
C ALA A 154 -21.27 -9.96 7.07
N PRO A 155 -21.76 -9.69 8.30
CA PRO A 155 -22.35 -8.41 8.63
C PRO A 155 -21.44 -7.25 8.21
N ALA A 156 -21.90 -6.54 7.18
CA ALA A 156 -21.29 -5.36 6.63
C ALA A 156 -21.13 -4.34 7.75
N ARG A 157 -19.90 -3.90 7.98
CA ARG A 157 -19.63 -2.70 8.80
C ARG A 157 -19.38 -1.56 7.83
N ASP A 158 -20.48 -0.92 7.41
CA ASP A 158 -20.58 0.38 6.73
C ASP A 158 -19.46 0.73 5.73
N TRP A 159 -19.38 -0.01 4.62
CA TRP A 159 -19.05 0.41 3.24
C TRP A 159 -19.58 -0.73 2.36
N GLN A 160 -20.66 -0.53 1.59
CA GLN A 160 -21.49 -1.62 1.05
C GLN A 160 -20.82 -2.47 -0.05
N THR A 161 -19.62 -2.14 -0.52
CA THR A 161 -18.67 -3.09 -1.16
C THR A 161 -17.23 -2.58 -1.05
N LEU A 162 -16.24 -3.43 -1.32
CA LEU A 162 -14.84 -2.98 -1.50
C LEU A 162 -14.71 -1.89 -2.59
N ALA A 163 -15.58 -1.92 -3.60
CA ALA A 163 -15.62 -0.92 -4.67
C ALA A 163 -16.06 0.46 -4.15
N GLU A 164 -17.02 0.52 -3.23
CA GLU A 164 -17.42 1.79 -2.62
C GLU A 164 -16.34 2.39 -1.74
N LEU A 165 -15.65 1.56 -0.97
CA LEU A 165 -14.48 2.00 -0.20
C LEU A 165 -13.41 2.57 -1.15
N ALA A 166 -13.12 1.87 -2.25
CA ALA A 166 -12.17 2.34 -3.26
C ALA A 166 -12.61 3.67 -3.88
N ALA A 167 -13.88 3.82 -4.25
CA ALA A 167 -14.43 5.05 -4.81
C ALA A 167 -14.34 6.22 -3.81
N ALA A 168 -14.69 5.99 -2.54
CA ALA A 168 -14.63 7.02 -1.51
C ALA A 168 -13.19 7.45 -1.19
N VAL A 169 -12.24 6.52 -1.16
CA VAL A 169 -10.81 6.83 -0.99
C VAL A 169 -10.29 7.62 -2.19
N THR A 170 -10.67 7.23 -3.41
CA THR A 170 -10.30 7.94 -4.64
C THR A 170 -10.82 9.37 -4.60
N ALA A 171 -12.10 9.57 -4.29
CA ALA A 171 -12.71 10.89 -4.23
C ALA A 171 -12.01 11.82 -3.22
N ASP A 172 -11.61 11.31 -2.05
CA ASP A 172 -10.83 12.09 -1.07
C ASP A 172 -9.43 12.44 -1.57
N ALA A 173 -8.78 11.52 -2.28
CA ALA A 173 -7.48 11.76 -2.88
C ALA A 173 -7.58 12.82 -4.00
N GLU A 174 -8.61 12.77 -4.84
CA GLU A 174 -8.90 13.78 -5.87
C GLU A 174 -9.22 15.15 -5.24
N ALA A 175 -10.00 15.19 -4.17
CA ALA A 175 -10.31 16.43 -3.47
C ALA A 175 -9.03 17.13 -2.98
N SER A 176 -7.99 16.37 -2.62
CA SER A 176 -6.69 16.91 -2.26
C SER A 176 -5.99 17.63 -3.42
N LEU A 177 -6.35 17.35 -4.66
CA LEU A 177 -5.76 17.93 -5.87
C LEU A 177 -6.56 19.13 -6.42
N THR A 178 -7.63 19.54 -5.75
CA THR A 178 -8.48 20.66 -6.17
C THR A 178 -7.64 21.93 -6.43
N GLY A 179 -7.78 22.49 -7.63
CA GLY A 179 -7.06 23.70 -8.06
C GLY A 179 -5.66 23.45 -8.64
N ILE A 180 -5.21 22.20 -8.73
CA ILE A 180 -3.94 21.83 -9.38
C ILE A 180 -4.20 21.45 -10.83
N ASP A 181 -3.48 22.08 -11.77
CA ASP A 181 -3.43 21.62 -13.15
C ASP A 181 -2.58 20.33 -13.24
N LEU A 182 -3.25 19.18 -13.33
CA LEU A 182 -2.58 17.88 -13.39
C LEU A 182 -1.79 17.67 -14.69
N ALA A 183 -2.21 18.28 -15.80
CA ALA A 183 -1.47 18.18 -17.06
C ALA A 183 -0.15 18.95 -16.93
N GLN A 184 -0.19 20.15 -16.36
CA GLN A 184 1.02 20.92 -16.06
C GLN A 184 1.90 20.19 -15.04
N ALA A 185 1.33 19.63 -13.98
CA ALA A 185 2.07 18.87 -12.96
C ALA A 185 2.84 17.70 -13.57
N VAL A 186 2.20 16.92 -14.45
CA VAL A 186 2.84 15.81 -15.16
C VAL A 186 3.94 16.32 -16.11
N ALA A 187 3.69 17.39 -16.85
CA ALA A 187 4.67 17.97 -17.77
C ALA A 187 5.92 18.49 -17.05
N VAL A 188 5.76 19.12 -15.88
CA VAL A 188 6.89 19.60 -15.06
C VAL A 188 7.68 18.40 -14.48
N ALA A 189 7.01 17.33 -14.04
CA ALA A 189 7.69 16.12 -13.57
C ALA A 189 8.47 15.41 -14.70
N ASP A 190 7.92 15.34 -15.91
CA ASP A 190 8.63 14.82 -17.08
C ASP A 190 9.87 15.68 -17.41
N ARG A 191 9.77 17.01 -17.31
CA ARG A 191 10.91 17.92 -17.45
C ARG A 191 11.96 17.76 -16.35
N LEU A 192 11.57 17.46 -15.11
CA LEU A 192 12.51 17.12 -14.05
C LEU A 192 13.33 15.88 -14.41
N ALA A 193 12.69 14.84 -14.96
CA ALA A 193 13.39 13.66 -15.43
C ALA A 193 14.36 14.00 -16.58
N ASP A 194 13.94 14.81 -17.55
CA ASP A 194 14.80 15.24 -18.66
C ASP A 194 16.02 16.07 -18.19
N ASN A 195 15.80 17.03 -17.28
CA ASN A 195 16.88 17.82 -16.69
C ASN A 195 17.87 16.93 -15.91
N ALA A 196 17.38 15.90 -15.22
CA ALA A 196 18.23 14.92 -14.55
C ALA A 196 19.06 14.10 -15.55
N LEU A 197 18.47 13.64 -16.67
CA LEU A 197 19.23 12.94 -17.73
C LEU A 197 20.34 13.81 -18.31
N LEU A 198 20.04 15.07 -18.62
CA LEU A 198 21.04 16.02 -19.12
C LEU A 198 22.11 16.31 -18.07
N SER A 199 21.73 16.35 -16.79
CA SER A 199 22.68 16.50 -15.68
C SER A 199 23.59 15.28 -15.53
N MET A 200 23.10 14.05 -15.74
CA MET A 200 23.96 12.86 -15.79
C MET A 200 25.00 12.95 -16.90
N LEU A 201 24.61 13.38 -18.12
CA LEU A 201 25.56 13.64 -19.21
C LEU A 201 26.56 14.74 -18.85
N ASN A 202 26.11 15.83 -18.24
CA ASN A 202 26.99 16.90 -17.77
C ASN A 202 28.00 16.40 -16.72
N GLY A 203 27.56 15.59 -15.75
CA GLY A 203 28.44 15.00 -14.74
C GLY A 203 29.53 14.13 -15.37
N LEU A 204 29.18 13.31 -16.37
CA LEU A 204 30.14 12.53 -17.16
C LEU A 204 31.06 13.43 -17.99
N SER A 205 30.52 14.51 -18.58
CA SER A 205 31.28 15.52 -19.33
C SER A 205 32.28 16.28 -18.50
N ARG A 206 31.95 16.62 -17.25
CA ARG A 206 32.88 17.21 -16.27
C ARG A 206 33.98 16.24 -15.86
N CYS A 207 33.80 14.95 -16.11
CA CYS A 207 34.84 13.94 -15.97
C CYS A 207 35.65 13.69 -17.25
N GLY A 208 35.41 14.42 -18.33
CA GLY A 208 36.11 14.28 -19.61
C GLY A 208 35.48 13.29 -20.59
N LEU A 209 34.27 12.81 -20.33
CA LEU A 209 33.54 11.86 -21.20
C LEU A 209 32.51 12.58 -22.07
N PHE A 210 32.27 12.16 -23.30
CA PHE A 210 31.21 12.77 -24.15
C PHE A 210 31.38 14.28 -24.38
N THR A 211 32.61 14.78 -24.53
CA THR A 211 32.89 16.23 -24.65
C THR A 211 32.76 16.78 -26.08
N GLY A 212 32.61 15.91 -27.08
CA GLY A 212 32.52 16.28 -28.49
C GLY A 212 31.71 15.28 -29.32
N ALA A 213 31.38 15.64 -30.56
CA ALA A 213 30.51 14.84 -31.44
C ALA A 213 31.06 13.44 -31.76
N ASP A 214 32.39 13.31 -31.85
CA ASP A 214 33.08 12.04 -32.14
C ASP A 214 33.48 11.27 -30.87
N SER A 215 33.08 11.77 -29.70
CA SER A 215 33.40 11.15 -28.43
C SER A 215 32.61 9.85 -28.24
N ALA A 216 33.35 8.75 -28.13
CA ALA A 216 32.79 7.41 -27.95
C ALA A 216 33.52 6.66 -26.84
N HIS A 217 32.79 6.02 -25.92
CA HIS A 217 33.34 5.35 -24.74
C HIS A 217 32.74 3.95 -24.53
N SER A 218 33.55 2.97 -24.11
CA SER A 218 33.01 1.73 -23.55
C SER A 218 32.42 2.00 -22.16
N VAL A 219 31.71 1.01 -21.58
CA VAL A 219 31.24 1.11 -20.19
C VAL A 219 32.43 1.19 -19.24
N GLU A 220 33.47 0.40 -19.49
CA GLU A 220 34.71 0.36 -18.71
C GLU A 220 35.43 1.72 -18.76
N ASP A 221 35.55 2.33 -19.94
CA ASP A 221 36.14 3.65 -20.13
C ASP A 221 35.41 4.70 -19.26
N VAL A 222 34.08 4.64 -19.21
CA VAL A 222 33.26 5.54 -18.37
C VAL A 222 33.58 5.33 -16.90
N LEU A 223 33.57 4.09 -16.43
CA LEU A 223 33.79 3.77 -15.00
C LEU A 223 35.19 4.17 -14.54
N GLU A 224 36.20 3.99 -15.39
CA GLU A 224 37.60 4.31 -15.09
C GLU A 224 37.87 5.81 -15.19
N THR A 225 37.48 6.46 -16.30
CA THR A 225 37.75 7.88 -16.54
C THR A 225 37.02 8.78 -15.52
N ALA A 226 35.76 8.45 -15.20
CA ALA A 226 35.02 9.17 -14.17
C ALA A 226 35.47 8.85 -12.73
N ARG A 227 36.37 7.86 -12.56
CA ARG A 227 36.86 7.36 -11.27
C ARG A 227 35.71 6.91 -10.36
N VAL A 228 34.76 6.17 -10.93
CA VAL A 228 33.54 5.76 -10.23
C VAL A 228 33.91 4.85 -9.06
N ALA A 229 33.44 5.22 -7.86
CA ALA A 229 33.66 4.43 -6.64
C ALA A 229 33.10 3.00 -6.82
N PRO A 230 33.76 1.95 -6.28
CA PRO A 230 33.31 0.57 -6.45
C PRO A 230 31.84 0.34 -6.09
N SER A 231 31.36 0.97 -5.01
CA SER A 231 29.96 0.93 -4.56
C SER A 231 28.97 1.51 -5.56
N HIS A 232 29.39 2.48 -6.39
CA HIS A 232 28.51 3.20 -7.32
C HIS A 232 28.55 2.62 -8.74
N ARG A 233 29.45 1.67 -9.05
CA ARG A 233 29.58 1.10 -10.40
C ARG A 233 28.29 0.42 -10.90
N GLY A 234 27.48 -0.14 -10.00
CA GLY A 234 26.17 -0.69 -10.36
C GLY A 234 25.20 0.40 -10.84
N LEU A 235 25.08 1.47 -10.05
CA LEU A 235 24.25 2.63 -10.37
C LEU A 235 24.68 3.28 -11.70
N ILE A 236 25.98 3.41 -11.96
CA ILE A 236 26.45 4.06 -13.19
C ILE A 236 26.22 3.20 -14.44
N ARG A 237 26.30 1.87 -14.32
CA ARG A 237 25.84 0.99 -15.41
C ARG A 237 24.35 1.17 -15.68
N ARG A 238 23.54 1.31 -14.63
CA ARG A 238 22.11 1.62 -14.76
C ARG A 238 21.88 2.98 -15.42
N TRP A 239 22.64 4.02 -15.07
CA TRP A 239 22.59 5.32 -15.75
C TRP A 239 22.84 5.20 -17.24
N LEU A 240 23.92 4.53 -17.65
CA LEU A 240 24.25 4.37 -19.07
C LEU A 240 23.13 3.65 -19.83
N ARG A 241 22.53 2.63 -19.23
CA ARG A 241 21.36 1.94 -19.81
C ARG A 241 20.16 2.88 -19.95
N VAL A 242 19.79 3.61 -18.89
CA VAL A 242 18.65 4.54 -18.92
C VAL A 242 18.89 5.69 -19.90
N LEU A 243 20.12 6.21 -20.00
CA LEU A 243 20.48 7.22 -20.98
C LEU A 243 20.33 6.69 -22.42
N VAL A 244 20.62 5.41 -22.69
CA VAL A 244 20.33 4.78 -23.99
C VAL A 244 18.82 4.61 -24.20
N GLU A 245 18.11 4.05 -23.23
CA GLU A 245 16.64 3.86 -23.28
C GLU A 245 15.88 5.17 -23.53
N ARG A 246 16.41 6.29 -23.02
CA ARG A 246 15.84 7.64 -23.16
C ARG A 246 16.44 8.45 -24.31
N GLY A 247 17.22 7.84 -25.19
CA GLY A 247 17.74 8.47 -26.40
C GLY A 247 18.74 9.60 -26.15
N ARG A 248 19.43 9.58 -25.01
CA ARG A 248 20.50 10.54 -24.64
C ARG A 248 21.89 9.99 -24.97
N LEU A 249 22.04 8.67 -24.93
CA LEU A 249 23.17 7.93 -25.48
C LEU A 249 22.69 6.98 -26.58
N ARG A 250 23.60 6.55 -27.44
CA ARG A 250 23.37 5.49 -28.42
C ARG A 250 24.59 4.60 -28.54
N TRP A 251 24.40 3.34 -28.91
CA TRP A 251 25.49 2.45 -29.28
C TRP A 251 25.95 2.71 -30.72
N SER A 252 27.26 2.76 -30.91
CA SER A 252 27.93 2.87 -32.22
C SER A 252 29.25 2.11 -32.16
N GLY A 253 29.37 1.02 -32.92
CA GLY A 253 30.59 0.20 -32.94
C GLY A 253 30.99 -0.36 -31.56
N GLY A 254 30.02 -0.77 -30.74
CA GLY A 254 30.28 -1.28 -29.38
C GLY A 254 30.67 -0.21 -28.35
N ARG A 255 30.56 1.08 -28.71
CA ARG A 255 30.84 2.21 -27.83
C ARG A 255 29.60 3.10 -27.70
N LEU A 256 29.50 3.84 -26.61
CA LEU A 256 28.44 4.80 -26.32
C LEU A 256 28.83 6.16 -26.85
N CYS A 257 27.91 6.84 -27.53
CA CYS A 257 28.03 8.22 -27.99
C CYS A 257 26.86 9.06 -27.48
N ALA A 258 27.11 10.33 -27.14
CA ALA A 258 26.05 11.27 -26.86
C ALA A 258 25.21 11.56 -28.11
N VAL A 259 23.89 11.57 -27.93
CA VAL A 259 22.94 11.96 -28.97
C VAL A 259 22.78 13.48 -29.04
N PRO A 260 22.48 14.20 -27.94
CA PRO A 260 22.46 15.66 -27.98
C PRO A 260 23.89 16.22 -28.11
N PRO A 261 24.06 17.41 -28.71
CA PRO A 261 25.36 18.08 -28.73
C PRO A 261 25.79 18.49 -27.32
N ALA A 262 27.09 18.58 -27.06
CA ALA A 262 27.64 18.95 -25.74
C ALA A 262 27.13 20.29 -25.21
N THR A 263 26.77 21.21 -26.09
CA THR A 263 26.15 22.49 -25.72
C THR A 263 24.78 22.34 -25.06
N ALA A 264 24.04 21.27 -25.33
CA ALA A 264 22.71 21.03 -24.76
C ALA A 264 22.74 20.55 -23.30
N TYR A 265 23.85 19.97 -22.85
CA TYR A 265 24.09 19.60 -21.45
C TYR A 265 25.29 20.33 -20.85
N GLY A 266 25.71 21.45 -21.45
CA GLY A 266 26.69 22.35 -20.85
C GLY A 266 26.11 23.11 -19.65
N ASP A 267 26.98 23.66 -18.81
CA ASP A 267 26.59 24.32 -17.56
C ASP A 267 25.60 25.48 -17.76
N ALA A 268 25.78 26.28 -18.81
CA ALA A 268 24.88 27.39 -19.12
C ALA A 268 23.48 26.91 -19.55
N ALA A 269 23.40 25.87 -20.38
CA ALA A 269 22.14 25.29 -20.83
C ALA A 269 21.39 24.63 -19.67
N LEU A 270 22.09 23.87 -18.82
CA LEU A 270 21.51 23.28 -17.63
C LEU A 270 21.04 24.34 -16.64
N LYS A 271 21.81 25.40 -16.41
CA LYS A 271 21.38 26.50 -15.55
C LYS A 271 20.03 27.06 -16.02
N ALA A 272 19.92 27.41 -17.31
CA ALA A 272 18.67 27.91 -17.86
C ALA A 272 17.50 26.91 -17.76
N ALA A 273 17.77 25.63 -18.04
CA ALA A 273 16.77 24.56 -17.94
C ALA A 273 16.25 24.36 -16.51
N TRP A 274 17.16 24.39 -15.53
CA TRP A 274 16.82 24.28 -14.12
C TRP A 274 16.10 25.52 -13.60
N ASP A 275 16.51 26.73 -13.99
CA ASP A 275 15.85 27.99 -13.61
C ASP A 275 14.38 28.01 -14.13
N GLY A 276 14.18 27.58 -15.38
CA GLY A 276 12.85 27.42 -15.95
C GLY A 276 12.01 26.40 -15.19
N LEU A 277 12.57 25.22 -14.91
CA LEU A 277 11.89 24.14 -14.19
C LEU A 277 11.46 24.57 -12.77
N GLU A 278 12.31 25.31 -12.05
CA GLU A 278 11.98 25.78 -10.69
C GLU A 278 10.77 26.71 -10.69
N ARG A 279 10.68 27.63 -11.64
CA ARG A 279 9.52 28.53 -11.77
C ARG A 279 8.24 27.75 -12.03
N ASP A 280 8.28 26.82 -12.97
CA ASP A 280 7.11 26.05 -13.38
C ASP A 280 6.68 25.07 -12.29
N TRP A 281 7.64 24.46 -11.59
CA TRP A 281 7.38 23.60 -10.44
C TRP A 281 6.73 24.38 -9.29
N ARG A 282 7.27 25.57 -8.96
CA ARG A 282 6.70 26.44 -7.92
C ARG A 282 5.26 26.87 -8.25
N ALA A 283 4.95 27.08 -9.53
CA ALA A 283 3.59 27.40 -9.95
C ALA A 283 2.59 26.26 -9.67
N VAL A 284 3.05 24.99 -9.71
CA VAL A 284 2.22 23.81 -9.45
C VAL A 284 2.18 23.43 -7.97
N SER A 285 3.32 23.40 -7.29
CA SER A 285 3.45 22.84 -5.92
C SER A 285 3.48 23.90 -4.81
N GLY A 286 3.68 25.18 -5.15
CA GLY A 286 3.79 26.29 -4.19
C GLY A 286 5.18 26.46 -3.55
N SER A 287 6.08 25.50 -3.70
CA SER A 287 7.48 25.57 -3.27
C SER A 287 8.40 24.95 -4.32
N ALA A 288 9.71 24.93 -4.10
CA ALA A 288 10.66 24.36 -5.07
C ALA A 288 11.78 23.55 -4.41
N ARG A 289 11.58 23.09 -3.17
CA ARG A 289 12.64 22.42 -2.41
C ARG A 289 13.06 21.11 -3.06
N THR A 290 12.13 20.43 -3.74
CA THR A 290 12.44 19.22 -4.52
C THR A 290 13.37 19.55 -5.68
N ILE A 291 13.12 20.66 -6.38
CA ILE A 291 13.96 21.13 -7.49
C ILE A 291 15.31 21.61 -7.00
N ASP A 292 15.35 22.35 -5.89
CA ASP A 292 16.59 22.81 -5.27
C ASP A 292 17.48 21.63 -4.87
N TYR A 293 16.90 20.58 -4.28
CA TYR A 293 17.61 19.35 -3.97
C TYR A 293 18.13 18.64 -5.21
N ALA A 294 17.28 18.43 -6.22
CA ALA A 294 17.67 17.76 -7.46
C ALA A 294 18.80 18.52 -8.17
N ARG A 295 18.69 19.86 -8.25
CA ARG A 295 19.71 20.75 -8.82
C ARG A 295 21.02 20.70 -8.02
N ALA A 296 20.96 20.68 -6.68
CA ALA A 296 22.14 20.58 -5.84
C ALA A 296 22.89 19.25 -6.05
N ASN A 297 22.17 18.13 -6.16
CA ASN A 297 22.78 16.84 -6.49
C ASN A 297 23.37 16.84 -7.91
N ALA A 298 22.64 17.37 -8.89
CA ALA A 298 23.10 17.51 -10.27
C ALA A 298 24.44 18.27 -10.36
N ALA A 299 24.62 19.33 -9.57
CA ALA A 299 25.85 20.12 -9.53
C ALA A 299 27.05 19.36 -8.96
N HIS A 300 26.81 18.34 -8.12
CA HIS A 300 27.83 17.56 -7.41
C HIS A 300 27.97 16.12 -7.91
N LEU A 301 27.45 15.81 -9.11
CA LEU A 301 27.53 14.45 -9.65
C LEU A 301 28.96 13.92 -9.73
N PRO A 302 29.99 14.66 -10.20
CA PRO A 302 31.37 14.16 -10.19
C PRO A 302 31.86 13.69 -8.82
N GLU A 303 31.57 14.43 -7.76
CA GLU A 303 31.96 14.09 -6.38
C GLU A 303 31.16 12.90 -5.85
N LEU A 304 29.85 12.84 -6.16
CA LEU A 304 28.99 11.71 -5.80
C LEU A 304 29.42 10.42 -6.50
N LEU A 305 29.70 10.47 -7.81
CA LEU A 305 30.22 9.37 -8.63
C LEU A 305 31.47 8.74 -8.00
N ARG A 306 32.38 9.58 -7.52
CA ARG A 306 33.66 9.18 -6.91
C ARG A 306 33.57 8.81 -5.43
N GLY A 307 32.41 9.02 -4.79
CA GLY A 307 32.25 8.83 -3.36
C GLY A 307 32.97 9.88 -2.50
N GLU A 308 33.43 10.98 -3.12
CA GLU A 308 34.07 12.12 -2.46
C GLU A 308 33.03 12.94 -1.66
N ARG A 309 31.75 12.81 -2.04
CA ARG A 309 30.61 13.38 -1.31
C ARG A 309 29.56 12.32 -1.01
N GLN A 310 28.98 12.39 0.19
CA GLN A 310 27.89 11.52 0.61
C GLN A 310 26.53 12.18 0.33
N ALA A 311 25.65 11.49 -0.41
CA ALA A 311 24.33 12.02 -0.81
C ALA A 311 23.42 12.34 0.39
N VAL A 312 23.56 11.59 1.49
CA VAL A 312 22.79 11.81 2.72
C VAL A 312 22.99 13.22 3.30
N HIS A 313 24.18 13.82 3.14
CA HIS A 313 24.46 15.18 3.62
C HIS A 313 23.79 16.26 2.76
N LEU A 314 23.43 15.94 1.50
CA LEU A 314 22.63 16.82 0.66
C LEU A 314 21.14 16.73 1.00
N LEU A 315 20.68 15.58 1.50
CA LEU A 315 19.28 15.36 1.90
C LEU A 315 18.99 15.90 3.30
N PHE A 316 19.95 15.79 4.22
CA PHE A 316 19.88 16.27 5.60
C PHE A 316 20.99 17.30 5.88
N PRO A 317 20.92 18.50 5.25
CA PRO A 317 21.92 19.53 5.47
C PRO A 317 21.93 19.94 6.94
N GLU A 318 23.11 19.86 7.58
CA GLU A 318 23.30 20.12 9.02
C GLU A 318 22.43 19.22 9.92
N GLY A 319 22.02 18.04 9.42
CA GLY A 319 21.13 17.12 10.14
C GLY A 319 19.66 17.56 10.18
N ARG A 320 19.27 18.59 9.42
CA ARG A 320 17.89 19.08 9.41
C ARG A 320 16.99 18.24 8.50
N ILE A 321 15.74 18.07 8.90
CA ILE A 321 14.75 17.24 8.21
C ILE A 321 13.89 17.99 7.18
N ASP A 322 13.92 19.31 7.20
CA ASP A 322 12.97 20.17 6.49
C ASP A 322 13.02 19.99 4.96
N LEU A 323 14.20 19.69 4.42
CA LEU A 323 14.37 19.38 3.01
C LEU A 323 13.79 18.00 2.67
N ALA A 324 14.15 16.96 3.44
CA ALA A 324 13.59 15.63 3.25
C ALA A 324 12.05 15.62 3.39
N ALA A 325 11.51 16.27 4.42
CA ALA A 325 10.07 16.38 4.62
C ALA A 325 9.35 17.07 3.45
N ALA A 326 9.98 18.09 2.86
CA ALA A 326 9.46 18.74 1.67
C ALA A 326 9.50 17.81 0.45
N ILE A 327 10.61 17.14 0.17
CA ILE A 327 10.74 16.22 -0.97
C ILE A 327 9.70 15.11 -0.92
N TYR A 328 9.40 14.57 0.27
CA TYR A 328 8.39 13.53 0.42
C TYR A 328 6.95 14.05 0.38
N SER A 329 6.69 15.37 0.42
CA SER A 329 5.32 15.92 0.50
C SER A 329 4.94 16.89 -0.62
N GLU A 330 5.92 17.57 -1.21
CA GLU A 330 5.78 18.61 -2.24
C GLU A 330 5.32 18.07 -3.59
N PRO A 331 5.79 16.90 -4.09
CA PRO A 331 5.29 16.34 -5.33
C PRO A 331 3.78 16.03 -5.26
N VAL A 332 3.07 16.38 -6.34
CA VAL A 332 1.61 16.15 -6.45
C VAL A 332 1.24 14.66 -6.28
N ALA A 333 2.10 13.76 -6.77
CA ALA A 333 1.94 12.32 -6.56
C ALA A 333 1.97 11.93 -5.07
N ALA A 334 2.90 12.50 -4.30
CA ALA A 334 3.03 12.20 -2.87
C ALA A 334 1.82 12.72 -2.09
N ARG A 335 1.32 13.93 -2.42
CA ARG A 335 0.07 14.47 -1.87
C ARG A 335 -1.09 13.50 -2.10
N TYR A 336 -1.28 13.05 -3.34
CA TYR A 336 -2.31 12.07 -3.66
C TYR A 336 -2.16 10.76 -2.87
N GLN A 337 -0.94 10.23 -2.75
CA GLN A 337 -0.65 9.01 -2.00
C GLN A 337 -0.98 9.16 -0.51
N HIS A 338 -0.49 10.21 0.15
CA HIS A 338 -0.72 10.39 1.59
C HIS A 338 -2.21 10.62 1.91
N HIS A 339 -2.92 11.37 1.06
CA HIS A 339 -4.36 11.58 1.22
C HIS A 339 -5.15 10.29 0.99
N SER A 340 -4.73 9.43 0.06
CA SER A 340 -5.32 8.10 -0.15
C SER A 340 -5.13 7.21 1.08
N VAL A 341 -3.91 7.14 1.63
CA VAL A 341 -3.63 6.34 2.84
C VAL A 341 -4.45 6.85 4.03
N ARG A 342 -4.46 8.17 4.26
CA ARG A 342 -5.31 8.81 5.28
C ARG A 342 -6.77 8.41 5.11
N ALA A 343 -7.32 8.57 3.90
CA ALA A 343 -8.73 8.32 3.61
C ALA A 343 -9.12 6.86 3.81
N LEU A 344 -8.24 5.92 3.48
CA LEU A 344 -8.48 4.50 3.71
C LEU A 344 -8.42 4.17 5.21
N VAL A 345 -7.34 4.59 5.88
CA VAL A 345 -7.11 4.28 7.30
C VAL A 345 -8.19 4.88 8.19
N SER A 346 -8.62 6.13 7.94
CA SER A 346 -9.69 6.77 8.71
C SER A 346 -11.01 6.03 8.61
N ARG A 347 -11.37 5.55 7.42
CA ARG A 347 -12.59 4.77 7.17
C ARG A 347 -12.55 3.40 7.84
N LEU A 348 -11.42 2.71 7.75
CA LEU A 348 -11.21 1.43 8.43
C LEU A 348 -11.28 1.59 9.95
N ALA A 349 -10.72 2.68 10.48
CA ALA A 349 -10.79 2.99 11.91
C ALA A 349 -12.19 3.39 12.38
N ALA A 350 -12.93 4.18 11.60
CA ALA A 350 -14.30 4.56 11.91
C ALA A 350 -15.26 3.35 11.89
N ALA A 351 -15.06 2.41 10.96
CA ALA A 351 -15.85 1.18 10.86
C ALA A 351 -15.42 0.10 11.89
N TRP A 352 -14.41 0.37 12.71
CA TRP A 352 -13.92 -0.60 13.68
C TRP A 352 -14.88 -0.76 14.85
N THR A 353 -15.43 -1.96 15.01
CA THR A 353 -16.23 -2.32 16.20
C THR A 353 -15.69 -3.56 16.92
N GLY A 354 -14.38 -3.79 16.82
CA GLY A 354 -13.69 -4.81 17.61
C GLY A 354 -13.67 -4.43 19.11
N ALA A 355 -13.70 -5.44 19.98
CA ALA A 355 -13.69 -5.21 21.43
C ALA A 355 -12.36 -4.64 21.97
N ALA A 356 -11.27 -4.81 21.22
CA ALA A 356 -9.96 -4.23 21.50
C ALA A 356 -9.67 -3.08 20.54
N PRO A 357 -8.75 -2.15 20.88
CA PRO A 357 -8.33 -1.10 19.96
C PRO A 357 -7.80 -1.67 18.63
N LEU A 358 -8.07 -0.96 17.53
CA LEU A 358 -7.50 -1.25 16.22
C LEU A 358 -5.98 -1.04 16.28
N ARG A 359 -5.21 -2.08 15.94
CA ARG A 359 -3.75 -2.09 16.03
C ARG A 359 -3.12 -1.81 14.68
N LEU A 360 -2.41 -0.68 14.59
CA LEU A 360 -1.70 -0.24 13.42
C LEU A 360 -0.18 -0.33 13.65
N LEU A 361 0.54 -0.72 12.61
CA LEU A 361 2.00 -0.59 12.52
C LEU A 361 2.33 0.24 11.29
N GLU A 362 3.07 1.32 11.47
CA GLU A 362 3.71 2.04 10.36
C GLU A 362 5.19 1.67 10.30
N VAL A 363 5.62 1.12 9.16
CA VAL A 363 6.99 0.68 8.92
C VAL A 363 7.72 1.68 8.04
N GLY A 364 8.91 2.10 8.48
CA GLY A 364 9.71 3.10 7.76
C GLY A 364 8.99 4.44 7.63
N GLY A 365 8.35 4.89 8.71
CA GLY A 365 7.56 6.12 8.69
C GLY A 365 8.38 7.39 8.44
N GLY A 366 9.71 7.32 8.58
CA GLY A 366 10.65 8.34 8.13
C GLY A 366 10.31 9.74 8.62
N THR A 367 10.14 10.67 7.69
CA THR A 367 9.82 12.08 7.99
C THR A 367 8.45 12.29 8.63
N GLY A 368 7.62 11.24 8.70
CA GLY A 368 6.25 11.29 9.20
C GLY A 368 5.28 11.95 8.22
N ALA A 369 5.61 12.02 6.93
CA ALA A 369 4.78 12.69 5.93
C ALA A 369 3.38 12.07 5.83
N THR A 370 3.29 10.74 5.76
CA THR A 370 2.02 10.00 5.85
C THR A 370 1.40 10.12 7.25
N THR A 371 2.19 9.87 8.29
CA THR A 371 1.75 9.89 9.70
C THR A 371 1.04 11.19 10.08
N ARG A 372 1.58 12.35 9.67
CA ARG A 372 1.02 13.67 9.96
C ARG A 372 -0.38 13.88 9.41
N LEU A 373 -0.74 13.21 8.31
CA LEU A 373 -2.10 13.26 7.77
C LEU A 373 -3.02 12.22 8.43
N VAL A 374 -2.48 11.04 8.76
CA VAL A 374 -3.26 9.94 9.33
C VAL A 374 -3.68 10.22 10.77
N LEU A 375 -2.75 10.61 11.65
CA LEU A 375 -3.02 10.72 13.10
C LEU A 375 -4.19 11.64 13.48
N PRO A 376 -4.36 12.85 12.89
CA PRO A 376 -5.51 13.69 13.17
C PRO A 376 -6.86 13.00 12.95
N SER A 377 -6.96 12.15 11.91
CA SER A 377 -8.19 11.44 11.57
C SER A 377 -8.51 10.26 12.50
N LEU A 378 -7.55 9.86 13.34
CA LEU A 378 -7.70 8.77 14.30
C LEU A 378 -7.99 9.26 15.73
N ALA A 379 -7.93 10.58 15.96
CA ALA A 379 -8.16 11.15 17.28
C ALA A 379 -9.57 10.82 17.79
N GLY A 380 -9.66 10.32 19.02
CA GLY A 380 -10.92 9.92 19.65
C GLY A 380 -11.41 8.51 19.30
N LEU A 381 -10.74 7.80 18.40
CA LEU A 381 -11.04 6.40 18.06
C LEU A 381 -10.24 5.42 18.93
N PRO A 382 -10.74 4.20 19.17
CA PRO A 382 -10.01 3.17 19.92
C PRO A 382 -8.90 2.58 19.04
N VAL A 383 -7.76 3.25 18.97
CA VAL A 383 -6.58 2.84 18.17
C VAL A 383 -5.34 2.63 19.04
N ASP A 384 -4.45 1.74 18.61
CA ASP A 384 -3.08 1.57 19.10
C ASP A 384 -2.15 1.66 17.88
N TYR A 385 -1.39 2.75 17.79
CA TYR A 385 -0.58 3.06 16.61
C TYR A 385 0.90 2.92 16.96
N LEU A 386 1.59 1.97 16.35
CA LEU A 386 3.03 1.80 16.47
C LEU A 386 3.74 2.42 15.26
N PHE A 387 4.32 3.60 15.43
CA PHE A 387 5.22 4.21 14.46
C PHE A 387 6.60 3.57 14.57
N THR A 388 7.18 3.15 13.45
CA THR A 388 8.52 2.57 13.43
C THR A 388 9.38 3.07 12.30
N ASP A 389 10.69 3.07 12.56
CA ASP A 389 11.72 3.35 11.58
C ASP A 389 13.00 2.60 11.94
N LEU A 390 13.92 2.43 10.99
CA LEU A 390 15.25 1.88 11.25
C LEU A 390 16.11 2.87 12.05
N SER A 391 15.88 4.17 11.87
CA SER A 391 16.66 5.25 12.47
C SER A 391 15.97 5.90 13.66
N ARG A 392 16.69 6.00 14.78
CA ARG A 392 16.26 6.72 15.97
C ARG A 392 16.01 8.21 15.71
N PHE A 393 16.73 8.80 14.74
CA PHE A 393 16.55 10.20 14.34
C PHE A 393 15.07 10.49 14.01
N PHE A 394 14.42 9.65 13.21
CA PHE A 394 13.02 9.85 12.84
C PHE A 394 12.07 9.66 14.03
N LEU A 395 12.36 8.70 14.92
CA LEU A 395 11.59 8.52 16.15
C LEU A 395 11.63 9.78 17.02
N ASP A 396 12.80 10.40 17.17
CA ASP A 396 12.97 11.62 17.95
C ASP A 396 12.25 12.81 17.30
N GLN A 397 12.27 12.89 15.96
CA GLN A 397 11.52 13.90 15.22
C GLN A 397 10.01 13.77 15.41
N VAL A 398 9.45 12.55 15.37
CA VAL A 398 8.03 12.31 15.66
C VAL A 398 7.67 12.69 17.10
N ALA A 399 8.59 12.48 18.05
CA ALA A 399 8.40 12.83 19.47
C ALA A 399 8.01 14.30 19.67
N THR A 400 8.55 15.19 18.84
CA THR A 400 8.39 16.65 18.97
C THR A 400 6.96 17.14 18.69
N TRP A 401 6.14 16.36 17.97
CA TRP A 401 4.79 16.77 17.58
C TRP A 401 3.70 15.71 17.81
N GLN A 402 4.04 14.52 18.29
CA GLN A 402 3.04 13.48 18.59
C GLN A 402 2.20 13.73 19.85
N GLN A 403 2.50 14.75 20.66
CA GLN A 403 1.85 15.02 21.96
C GLN A 403 0.30 14.98 21.94
N PRO A 404 -0.39 15.48 20.89
CA PRO A 404 -1.85 15.39 20.81
C PRO A 404 -2.42 13.97 20.60
N TYR A 405 -1.56 12.98 20.34
CA TYR A 405 -1.93 11.62 19.92
C TYR A 405 -1.37 10.58 20.92
N PRO A 406 -1.94 10.45 22.13
CA PRO A 406 -1.40 9.58 23.19
C PRO A 406 -1.45 8.09 22.86
N PHE A 407 -2.22 7.69 21.83
CA PHE A 407 -2.29 6.33 21.31
C PHE A 407 -1.08 5.95 20.43
N VAL A 408 -0.15 6.88 20.18
CA VAL A 408 1.03 6.64 19.34
C VAL A 408 2.22 6.20 20.18
N ARG A 409 2.70 4.98 19.89
CA ARG A 409 3.96 4.44 20.37
C ARG A 409 5.00 4.52 19.26
N ARG A 410 6.28 4.61 19.64
CA ARG A 410 7.42 4.64 18.73
C ARG A 410 8.35 3.47 19.00
N GLY A 411 8.90 2.87 17.96
CA GLY A 411 9.84 1.76 18.08
C GLY A 411 10.80 1.67 16.90
N LEU A 412 11.89 0.93 17.07
CA LEU A 412 12.74 0.58 15.93
C LEU A 412 12.15 -0.65 15.23
N TYR A 413 12.21 -0.66 13.89
CA TYR A 413 11.87 -1.82 13.09
C TYR A 413 12.73 -1.88 11.84
N ASP A 414 13.24 -3.06 11.56
CA ASP A 414 14.12 -3.38 10.43
C ASP A 414 13.37 -4.33 9.49
N LEU A 415 13.13 -3.88 8.26
CA LEU A 415 12.45 -4.65 7.21
C LEU A 415 13.23 -5.90 6.77
N ASP A 416 14.53 -5.94 7.04
CA ASP A 416 15.44 -7.02 6.66
C ASP A 416 15.67 -8.04 7.79
N LYS A 417 14.86 -8.00 8.86
CA LYS A 417 14.94 -8.93 9.99
C LYS A 417 13.59 -9.61 10.30
N PRO A 418 13.60 -10.87 10.79
CA PRO A 418 12.39 -11.56 11.24
C PRO A 418 11.63 -10.76 12.32
N PRO A 419 10.30 -10.60 12.23
CA PRO A 419 9.54 -9.77 13.17
C PRO A 419 9.55 -10.27 14.61
N GLU A 420 9.66 -11.57 14.84
CA GLU A 420 9.64 -12.16 16.19
C GLU A 420 10.88 -11.74 16.99
N ALA A 421 12.03 -11.63 16.30
CA ALA A 421 13.27 -11.13 16.90
C ALA A 421 13.18 -9.65 17.28
N GLN A 422 12.20 -8.93 16.73
CA GLN A 422 11.94 -7.51 16.97
C GLN A 422 10.77 -7.29 17.95
N GLY A 423 10.22 -8.37 18.52
CA GLY A 423 9.19 -8.31 19.56
C GLY A 423 7.77 -8.09 19.07
N ILE A 424 7.50 -8.21 17.76
CA ILE A 424 6.14 -8.12 17.23
C ILE A 424 5.57 -9.53 17.01
N LYS A 425 4.42 -9.80 17.62
CA LYS A 425 3.76 -11.11 17.54
C LYS A 425 3.08 -11.29 16.18
N ARG A 426 3.21 -12.50 15.60
CA ARG A 426 2.42 -12.92 14.43
C ARG A 426 0.93 -12.74 14.66
N GLN A 427 0.20 -12.43 13.59
CA GLN A 427 -1.26 -12.27 13.61
C GLN A 427 -1.79 -11.31 14.69
N SER A 428 -1.02 -10.26 15.01
CA SER A 428 -1.42 -9.25 16.00
C SER A 428 -1.77 -7.89 15.37
N LEU A 429 -1.42 -7.74 14.09
CA LEU A 429 -1.63 -6.61 13.17
C LEU A 429 -3.05 -6.51 12.62
N ASP A 430 -3.77 -5.40 12.79
CA ASP A 430 -4.99 -5.15 12.01
C ASP A 430 -4.70 -4.40 10.71
N ILE A 431 -3.81 -3.40 10.77
CA ILE A 431 -3.35 -2.61 9.63
C ILE A 431 -1.83 -2.44 9.70
N ILE A 432 -1.15 -2.62 8.57
CA ILE A 432 0.24 -2.24 8.37
C ILE A 432 0.30 -1.17 7.27
N ILE A 433 1.01 -0.08 7.54
CA ILE A 433 1.28 1.01 6.61
C ILE A 433 2.78 1.02 6.30
N SER A 434 3.16 1.14 5.03
CA SER A 434 4.55 1.38 4.63
C SER A 434 4.59 2.35 3.45
N GLY A 435 5.13 3.54 3.69
CA GLY A 435 5.19 4.60 2.68
C GLY A 435 6.59 4.80 2.13
N GLY A 436 6.90 4.17 1.00
CA GLY A 436 8.16 4.36 0.27
C GLY A 436 9.38 3.80 0.97
N ALA A 437 9.19 2.86 1.90
CA ALA A 437 10.26 2.26 2.70
C ALA A 437 10.67 0.88 2.19
N LEU A 438 9.79 0.15 1.50
CA LEU A 438 10.11 -1.20 1.02
C LEU A 438 11.05 -1.18 -0.18
N ASN A 439 11.13 -0.06 -0.90
CA ASN A 439 12.19 0.16 -1.88
C ASN A 439 13.62 0.09 -1.28
N ALA A 440 13.78 0.29 0.03
CA ALA A 440 15.06 0.19 0.73
C ALA A 440 15.32 -1.20 1.31
N ALA A 441 14.32 -2.09 1.32
CA ALA A 441 14.50 -3.47 1.75
C ALA A 441 15.51 -4.17 0.83
N ARG A 442 16.32 -5.07 1.39
CA ARG A 442 17.24 -5.91 0.60
C ARG A 442 16.45 -6.88 -0.25
N ASN A 443 15.49 -7.58 0.33
CA ASN A 443 14.64 -8.55 -0.38
C ASN A 443 13.16 -8.24 -0.11
N THR A 444 12.50 -7.64 -1.10
CA THR A 444 11.11 -7.20 -0.94
C THR A 444 10.14 -8.36 -0.70
N ASP A 445 10.34 -9.52 -1.34
CA ASP A 445 9.51 -10.72 -1.15
C ASP A 445 9.52 -11.21 0.31
N ALA A 446 10.71 -11.30 0.91
CA ALA A 446 10.88 -11.69 2.30
C ALA A 446 10.23 -10.69 3.26
N SER A 447 10.48 -9.38 3.06
CA SER A 447 9.87 -8.33 3.88
C SER A 447 8.35 -8.36 3.80
N ILE A 448 7.76 -8.49 2.60
CA ILE A 448 6.31 -8.59 2.43
C ILE A 448 5.75 -9.85 3.09
N GLY A 449 6.45 -11.00 2.96
CA GLY A 449 6.08 -12.24 3.65
C GLY A 449 6.00 -12.08 5.16
N TRP A 450 6.99 -11.41 5.75
CA TRP A 450 7.02 -11.11 7.19
C TRP A 450 5.92 -10.14 7.63
N LEU A 451 5.68 -9.06 6.88
CA LEU A 451 4.58 -8.13 7.17
C LEU A 451 3.21 -8.85 7.07
N ARG A 452 3.05 -9.73 6.08
CA ARG A 452 1.87 -10.59 5.93
C ARG A 452 1.70 -11.54 7.11
N ASP A 453 2.78 -12.04 7.73
CA ASP A 453 2.70 -12.90 8.93
C ASP A 453 2.28 -12.15 10.19
N LEU A 454 2.64 -10.87 10.30
CA LEU A 454 2.21 -9.99 11.38
C LEU A 454 0.71 -9.67 11.34
N LEU A 455 0.13 -9.60 10.14
CA LEU A 455 -1.31 -9.36 9.96
C LEU A 455 -2.16 -10.52 10.47
N ARG A 456 -3.24 -10.19 11.16
CA ARG A 456 -4.32 -11.14 11.47
C ARG A 456 -5.09 -11.51 10.18
N PRO A 457 -5.85 -12.61 10.17
CA PRO A 457 -6.79 -12.90 9.08
C PRO A 457 -7.73 -11.71 8.82
N GLY A 458 -7.86 -11.30 7.57
CA GLY A 458 -8.65 -10.12 7.16
C GLY A 458 -7.99 -8.76 7.40
N GLY A 459 -6.77 -8.71 7.95
CA GLY A 459 -6.00 -7.49 8.16
C GLY A 459 -5.46 -6.88 6.86
N TRP A 460 -5.08 -5.59 6.92
CA TRP A 460 -4.73 -4.78 5.75
C TRP A 460 -3.24 -4.47 5.67
N LEU A 461 -2.66 -4.64 4.49
CA LEU A 461 -1.37 -4.08 4.11
C LEU A 461 -1.61 -2.90 3.17
N ILE A 462 -1.16 -1.72 3.56
CA ILE A 462 -1.29 -0.47 2.79
C ILE A 462 0.11 0.04 2.46
N LEU A 463 0.44 0.09 1.17
CA LEU A 463 1.76 0.45 0.66
C LEU A 463 1.67 1.68 -0.23
N THR A 464 2.66 2.57 -0.18
CA THR A 464 2.85 3.58 -1.23
C THR A 464 4.25 3.49 -1.79
N GLU A 465 4.42 3.12 -3.05
CA GLU A 465 5.73 2.79 -3.60
C GLU A 465 5.89 3.34 -5.03
N PRO A 466 7.11 3.72 -5.44
CA PRO A 466 7.42 3.91 -6.84
C PRO A 466 7.32 2.57 -7.59
N THR A 467 6.91 2.66 -8.85
CA THR A 467 6.61 1.54 -9.74
C THR A 467 7.32 1.64 -11.10
N ARG A 468 8.27 2.57 -11.21
CA ARG A 468 9.18 2.79 -12.35
C ARG A 468 10.41 3.53 -11.86
N GLU A 469 11.43 3.60 -12.71
CA GLU A 469 12.60 4.45 -12.42
C GLU A 469 12.25 5.93 -12.33
N GLU A 470 12.79 6.57 -11.30
CA GLU A 470 12.78 8.01 -11.16
C GLU A 470 14.18 8.56 -11.43
N VAL A 471 14.37 9.15 -12.60
CA VAL A 471 15.71 9.58 -13.06
C VAL A 471 16.35 10.59 -12.11
N TRP A 472 15.56 11.50 -11.55
CA TRP A 472 16.08 12.49 -10.61
C TRP A 472 16.53 11.83 -9.29
N VAL A 473 15.90 10.73 -8.87
CA VAL A 473 16.33 9.90 -7.73
C VAL A 473 17.62 9.17 -8.06
N MET A 474 17.75 8.62 -9.29
CA MET A 474 18.99 8.00 -9.77
C MET A 474 20.18 8.96 -9.74
N ALA A 475 19.94 10.26 -9.98
CA ALA A 475 20.93 11.33 -9.89
C ALA A 475 21.12 11.89 -8.46
N SER A 476 20.47 11.33 -7.45
CA SER A 476 20.50 11.83 -6.06
C SER A 476 20.48 10.72 -5.02
N GLN A 477 19.31 10.32 -4.51
CA GLN A 477 19.19 9.36 -3.39
C GLN A 477 19.68 7.95 -3.75
N ALA A 478 19.72 7.58 -5.03
CA ALA A 478 20.23 6.25 -5.42
C ALA A 478 21.70 6.03 -5.00
N PHE A 479 22.49 7.10 -4.79
CA PHE A 479 23.86 7.00 -4.26
C PHE A 479 23.92 6.54 -2.79
N MET A 480 22.82 6.60 -2.05
CA MET A 480 22.71 6.10 -0.67
C MET A 480 21.88 4.82 -0.55
N MET A 481 21.41 4.26 -1.67
CA MET A 481 20.65 3.01 -1.67
C MET A 481 21.58 1.80 -1.59
N GLY A 482 21.15 0.81 -0.80
CA GLY A 482 21.89 -0.43 -0.59
C GLY A 482 21.77 -1.40 -1.75
N GLN A 483 22.54 -2.49 -1.67
CA GLN A 483 22.37 -3.63 -2.57
C GLN A 483 21.05 -4.33 -2.28
N THR A 484 20.29 -4.61 -3.35
CA THR A 484 19.09 -5.45 -3.32
C THR A 484 19.50 -6.92 -3.47
N ASP A 485 18.62 -7.85 -3.13
CA ASP A 485 18.75 -9.32 -3.24
C ASP A 485 17.41 -9.91 -3.69
N ASP A 486 16.86 -9.30 -4.74
CA ASP A 486 15.61 -9.66 -5.39
C ASP A 486 15.67 -9.32 -6.89
N GLU A 487 14.53 -9.43 -7.59
CA GLU A 487 14.42 -9.22 -9.04
C GLU A 487 15.00 -7.88 -9.55
N ARG A 488 15.21 -6.88 -8.68
CA ARG A 488 15.87 -5.61 -9.06
C ARG A 488 17.31 -5.82 -9.51
N GLN A 489 18.02 -6.82 -8.96
CA GLN A 489 19.41 -7.09 -9.32
C GLN A 489 19.57 -7.41 -10.81
N GLU A 490 18.63 -8.16 -11.40
CA GLU A 490 18.69 -8.64 -12.80
C GLU A 490 18.82 -7.48 -13.79
N THR A 491 18.11 -6.38 -13.50
CA THR A 491 18.08 -5.18 -14.34
C THR A 491 18.85 -4.00 -13.74
N GLN A 492 19.47 -4.20 -12.57
CA GLN A 492 20.09 -3.15 -11.75
C GLN A 492 19.11 -1.98 -11.52
N ALA A 493 17.83 -2.28 -11.40
CA ALA A 493 16.79 -1.28 -11.22
C ALA A 493 16.80 -0.72 -9.81
N THR A 494 16.44 0.56 -9.68
CA THR A 494 16.30 1.20 -8.37
C THR A 494 15.01 0.73 -7.67
N PHE A 495 13.94 0.54 -8.45
CA PHE A 495 12.60 0.26 -7.97
C PHE A 495 11.97 -0.91 -8.72
N LEU A 496 11.08 -1.63 -8.04
CA LEU A 496 10.23 -2.63 -8.67
C LEU A 496 9.24 -1.96 -9.62
N SER A 497 8.93 -2.61 -10.73
CA SER A 497 7.84 -2.23 -11.62
C SER A 497 6.47 -2.49 -11.00
N LEU A 498 5.40 -1.91 -11.56
CA LEU A 498 4.03 -2.24 -11.16
C LEU A 498 3.72 -3.74 -11.27
N ALA A 499 4.19 -4.39 -12.35
CA ALA A 499 3.99 -5.83 -12.55
C ALA A 499 4.71 -6.65 -11.47
N GLN A 500 5.91 -6.22 -11.06
CA GLN A 500 6.67 -6.85 -9.98
C GLN A 500 5.97 -6.71 -8.62
N TRP A 501 5.53 -5.49 -8.26
CA TRP A 501 4.75 -5.29 -7.04
C TRP A 501 3.50 -6.17 -6.98
N ASN A 502 2.78 -6.30 -8.10
CA ASN A 502 1.62 -7.16 -8.17
C ASN A 502 1.95 -8.63 -7.92
N ARG A 503 3.05 -9.15 -8.50
CA ARG A 503 3.51 -10.52 -8.26
C ARG A 503 3.93 -10.74 -6.81
N VAL A 504 4.67 -9.81 -6.22
CA VAL A 504 5.13 -9.92 -4.82
C VAL A 504 3.94 -10.02 -3.87
N LEU A 505 2.91 -9.18 -4.06
CA LEU A 505 1.70 -9.22 -3.23
C LEU A 505 0.91 -10.52 -3.43
N GLU A 506 0.76 -10.98 -4.67
CA GLU A 506 0.05 -12.22 -5.00
C GLU A 506 0.77 -13.45 -4.44
N ALA A 507 2.09 -13.55 -4.62
CA ALA A 507 2.92 -14.63 -4.09
C ALA A 507 2.89 -14.69 -2.55
N ALA A 508 2.70 -13.55 -1.88
CA ALA A 508 2.52 -13.50 -0.44
C ALA A 508 1.12 -13.96 0.03
N GLY A 509 0.19 -14.22 -0.89
CA GLY A 509 -1.20 -14.59 -0.58
C GLY A 509 -2.04 -13.40 -0.12
N LEU A 510 -1.68 -12.18 -0.53
CA LEU A 510 -2.44 -10.97 -0.23
C LEU A 510 -3.41 -10.66 -1.38
N VAL A 511 -4.69 -10.49 -1.05
CA VAL A 511 -5.73 -10.14 -2.02
C VAL A 511 -5.78 -8.63 -2.18
N ARG A 512 -5.36 -8.12 -3.35
CA ARG A 512 -5.38 -6.69 -3.63
C ARG A 512 -6.82 -6.18 -3.74
N VAL A 513 -7.11 -5.14 -2.97
CA VAL A 513 -8.40 -4.44 -2.94
C VAL A 513 -8.34 -3.12 -3.70
N LEU A 514 -7.22 -2.42 -3.57
CA LEU A 514 -7.05 -1.07 -4.11
C LEU A 514 -5.71 -0.93 -4.81
N GLY A 515 -5.72 -0.24 -5.95
CA GLY A 515 -4.53 0.21 -6.68
C GLY A 515 -4.78 1.62 -7.21
N LEU A 516 -4.24 2.63 -6.53
CA LEU A 516 -4.42 4.04 -6.90
C LEU A 516 -3.12 4.70 -7.34
N PRO A 517 -3.17 5.75 -8.19
CA PRO A 517 -4.36 6.13 -8.97
C PRO A 517 -4.74 5.00 -9.97
N ASP A 518 -5.84 5.10 -10.72
CA ASP A 518 -6.12 4.13 -11.78
C ASP A 518 -5.14 4.29 -12.98
N HIS A 519 -5.34 3.57 -14.09
CA HIS A 519 -4.43 3.63 -15.25
C HIS A 519 -4.73 4.79 -16.22
N GLN A 520 -5.94 5.36 -16.16
CA GLN A 520 -6.38 6.49 -16.99
C GLN A 520 -6.09 7.83 -16.31
N HIS A 521 -5.99 7.83 -14.98
CA HIS A 521 -5.67 9.01 -14.19
C HIS A 521 -4.31 9.62 -14.61
N PRO A 522 -4.19 10.95 -14.79
CA PRO A 522 -2.96 11.59 -15.26
C PRO A 522 -1.71 11.26 -14.42
N LEU A 523 -1.84 11.21 -13.09
CA LEU A 523 -0.73 10.91 -12.19
C LEU A 523 -0.21 9.47 -12.30
N SER A 524 -0.94 8.55 -12.95
CA SER A 524 -0.48 7.18 -13.19
C SER A 524 0.83 7.14 -13.99
N ARG A 525 1.05 8.13 -14.86
CA ARG A 525 2.28 8.32 -15.64
C ARG A 525 3.50 8.65 -14.78
N LEU A 526 3.28 9.20 -13.59
CA LEU A 526 4.37 9.51 -12.66
C LEU A 526 4.93 8.25 -12.00
N GLY A 527 4.20 7.13 -12.06
CA GLY A 527 4.68 5.82 -11.63
C GLY A 527 4.78 5.67 -10.13
N HIS A 528 3.94 6.37 -9.38
CA HIS A 528 3.75 6.16 -7.94
C HIS A 528 2.40 5.51 -7.71
N ARG A 529 2.35 4.50 -6.84
CA ARG A 529 1.10 3.79 -6.54
C ARG A 529 0.82 3.75 -5.05
N VAL A 530 -0.46 3.59 -4.73
CA VAL A 530 -0.98 3.15 -3.44
C VAL A 530 -1.58 1.77 -3.65
N PHE A 531 -1.08 0.78 -2.92
CA PHE A 531 -1.64 -0.56 -2.88
C PHE A 531 -2.34 -0.75 -1.55
N ALA A 532 -3.57 -1.26 -1.55
CA ALA A 532 -4.17 -1.83 -0.36
C ALA A 532 -4.54 -3.28 -0.64
N ALA A 533 -4.05 -4.19 0.21
CA ALA A 533 -4.30 -5.62 0.08
C ALA A 533 -4.69 -6.22 1.43
N ARG A 534 -5.49 -7.29 1.39
CA ARG A 534 -5.96 -8.00 2.58
C ARG A 534 -5.31 -9.36 2.69
N LYS A 535 -4.99 -9.76 3.92
CA LYS A 535 -4.69 -11.16 4.23
C LYS A 535 -5.99 -11.97 4.22
N GLY A 536 -6.00 -13.10 3.52
CA GLY A 536 -7.17 -13.99 3.49
C GLY A 536 -7.65 -14.38 4.89
N ALA A 537 -8.97 -14.56 5.05
CA ALA A 537 -9.55 -15.12 6.26
C ALA A 537 -9.33 -16.65 6.25
N ILE A 538 -8.36 -17.15 7.02
CA ILE A 538 -8.11 -18.60 7.16
C ILE A 538 -9.21 -19.26 7.99
#